data_AF-A0A6I8LY98-F1
#
_entry.id   AF-A0A6I8LY98-F1
#
_cell.length_a   1.000
_cell.length_b   1.000
_cell.length_c   1.000
_cell.angle_alpha   90.00
_cell.angle_beta   90.00
_cell.angle_gamma   90.00
#
_symmetry.space_group_name_H-M   'P 1'
#
loop_
_entity.id
_entity.type
_entity.pdbx_description
1 polymer ?
#
loop_
_entity_poly.entity_id
_entity_poly.type
_entity_poly.pdbx_seq_one_letter_code
_entity_poly.pdbx_strand_id
1 'polypeptide(L)' 'MTTQTLDTIASEQLDLQLHVVEDRLRQDYADLDPTSAHSLVERERTRFAAARIHAFVPILVERAVRETLADPAGRHRR' A
#
# COMPACT_ATOMS: atom_id res chain seq x y z
N MET A 1 29.45 -2.68 -3.03
CA MET A 1 28.69 -1.41 -3.02
C MET A 1 27.50 -1.39 -3.99
N THR A 2 27.33 -2.37 -4.88
CA THR A 2 26.21 -2.42 -5.85
C THR A 2 24.86 -2.82 -5.26
N THR A 3 24.83 -3.62 -4.20
CA THR A 3 23.58 -4.09 -3.56
C THR A 3 22.78 -2.94 -2.93
N GLN A 4 23.45 -2.02 -2.25
CA GLN A 4 22.82 -0.89 -1.57
C GLN A 4 22.08 0.06 -2.53
N THR A 5 22.63 0.28 -3.73
CA THR A 5 21.98 1.10 -4.77
C THR A 5 20.74 0.43 -5.33
N LEU A 6 20.76 -0.90 -5.54
CA LEU A 6 19.61 -1.64 -6.06
C LEU A 6 18.45 -1.68 -5.06
N ASP A 7 18.74 -1.89 -3.78
CA ASP A 7 17.71 -1.86 -2.71
C ASP A 7 17.07 -0.47 -2.58
N THR A 8 17.85 0.61 -2.78
CA THR A 8 17.34 1.99 -2.73
C THR A 8 16.40 2.27 -3.91
N ILE A 9 16.81 1.93 -5.14
CA ILE A 9 15.99 2.11 -6.35
C ILE A 9 14.71 1.29 -6.27
N ALA A 10 14.78 0.04 -5.78
CA ALA A 10 13.61 -0.81 -5.61
C ALA A 10 12.64 -0.24 -4.57
N SER A 11 13.16 0.37 -3.50
CA SER A 11 12.35 1.03 -2.46
C SER A 11 11.66 2.30 -2.99
N GLU A 12 12.39 3.17 -3.70
CA GLU A 12 11.84 4.36 -4.33
C GLU A 12 10.77 4.02 -5.38
N GLN A 13 11.01 2.97 -6.17
CA GLN A 13 10.03 2.49 -7.14
C GLN A 13 8.78 1.95 -6.45
N LEU A 14 8.91 1.25 -5.32
CA LEU A 14 7.76 0.81 -4.53
C LEU A 14 6.97 2.01 -3.99
N ASP A 15 7.63 3.04 -3.47
CA ASP A 15 6.98 4.26 -2.97
C ASP A 15 6.13 4.94 -4.05
N LEU A 16 6.68 5.08 -5.26
CA LEU A 16 5.94 5.63 -6.41
C LEU A 16 4.71 4.79 -6.76
N GLN A 17 4.83 3.46 -6.74
CA GLN A 17 3.71 2.56 -7.00
C GLN A 17 2.63 2.65 -5.91
N LEU A 18 3.01 2.84 -4.65
CA LEU A 18 2.07 3.02 -3.55
C LEU A 18 1.36 4.37 -3.63
N HIS A 19 2.03 5.43 -4.11
CA HIS A 19 1.35 6.70 -4.36
C HIS A 19 0.27 6.59 -5.45
N VAL A 20 0.53 5.81 -6.52
CA VAL A 20 -0.49 5.49 -7.54
C VAL A 20 -1.64 4.65 -6.96
N VAL A 21 -1.39 3.83 -5.93
CA VAL A 21 -2.45 3.14 -5.19
C VAL A 21 -3.30 4.15 -4.39
N GLU A 22 -2.68 5.07 -3.67
CA GLU A 22 -3.39 6.12 -2.92
C GLU A 22 -4.29 6.95 -3.82
N ASP A 23 -3.80 7.37 -4.99
CA ASP A 23 -4.56 8.13 -5.97
C ASP A 23 -5.79 7.36 -6.47
N ARG A 24 -5.61 6.08 -6.82
CA ARG A 24 -6.73 5.23 -7.28
C ARG A 24 -7.76 5.01 -6.18
N LEU A 25 -7.33 4.82 -4.93
CA LEU A 25 -8.25 4.70 -3.80
C LEU A 25 -9.06 5.99 -3.60
N ARG A 26 -8.46 7.16 -3.70
CA ARG A 26 -9.19 8.44 -3.58
C ARG A 26 -10.16 8.69 -4.74
N GLN A 27 -9.85 8.18 -5.93
CA GLN A 27 -10.76 8.24 -7.07
C GLN A 27 -11.98 7.32 -6.89
N ASP A 28 -11.77 6.11 -6.35
CA ASP A 28 -12.83 5.12 -6.18
C ASP A 28 -13.68 5.36 -4.92
N TYR A 29 -13.13 6.02 -3.91
CA TYR A 29 -13.79 6.32 -2.63
C TYR A 29 -13.81 7.84 -2.40
N ALA A 30 -14.87 8.50 -2.86
CA ALA A 30 -14.97 9.97 -2.88
C ALA A 30 -14.85 10.66 -1.50
N ASP A 31 -15.24 9.96 -0.43
CA ASP A 31 -15.17 10.48 0.95
C ASP A 31 -13.82 10.17 1.64
N LEU A 32 -12.91 9.47 0.97
CA LEU A 32 -11.60 9.11 1.52
C LEU A 32 -10.63 10.29 1.39
N ASP A 33 -10.34 10.95 2.52
CA ASP A 33 -9.37 12.03 2.53
C ASP A 33 -7.92 11.51 2.30
N PRO A 34 -7.00 12.37 1.80
CA PRO A 34 -5.63 11.97 1.49
C PRO A 34 -4.85 11.41 2.68
N THR A 35 -5.07 11.95 3.88
CA THR A 35 -4.34 11.51 5.08
C THR A 35 -4.81 10.13 5.51
N SER A 36 -6.11 9.86 5.43
CA SER A 36 -6.68 8.53 5.69
C SER A 36 -6.22 7.50 4.65
N ALA A 37 -6.21 7.86 3.36
CA ALA A 37 -5.69 6.98 2.30
C ALA A 37 -4.24 6.58 2.56
N HIS A 38 -3.38 7.57 2.82
CA HIS A 38 -1.96 7.34 3.14
C HIS A 38 -1.80 6.47 4.39
N SER A 39 -2.54 6.76 5.46
CA SER A 39 -2.47 6.01 6.72
C SER A 39 -2.88 4.54 6.56
N LEU A 40 -3.91 4.26 5.74
CA LEU A 40 -4.34 2.89 5.44
C LEU A 40 -3.31 2.15 4.60
N VAL A 41 -2.75 2.80 3.58
CA VAL A 41 -1.71 2.22 2.71
C VAL A 41 -0.45 1.92 3.51
N GLU A 42 0.04 2.85 4.31
CA GLU A 42 1.24 2.66 5.16
C GLU A 42 1.06 1.55 6.21
N ARG A 43 -0.13 1.46 6.82
CA ARG A 43 -0.46 0.39 7.76
C ARG A 43 -0.36 -0.99 7.10
N GLU A 44 -0.87 -1.15 5.89
CA GLU A 44 -0.81 -2.42 5.16
C GLU A 44 0.60 -2.68 4.61
N ARG A 45 1.29 -1.65 4.10
CA ARG A 45 2.70 -1.71 3.64
C ARG A 45 3.63 -2.26 4.72
N THR A 46 3.45 -1.81 5.97
CA THR A 46 4.31 -2.22 7.10
C THR A 46 4.35 -3.75 7.29
N ARG A 47 3.30 -4.48 6.91
CA ARG A 47 3.28 -5.96 6.95
C ARG A 47 4.32 -6.61 6.05
N PHE A 48 4.78 -5.88 5.03
CA PHE A 48 5.75 -6.33 4.04
C PHE A 48 7.13 -5.70 4.23
N ALA A 49 7.38 -5.00 5.34
CA ALA A 49 8.66 -4.32 5.59
C ALA A 49 9.89 -5.24 5.51
N ALA A 50 9.73 -6.53 5.85
CA ALA A 50 10.77 -7.54 5.77
C ALA A 50 10.73 -8.41 4.49
N ALA A 51 9.81 -8.12 3.56
CA ALA A 51 9.68 -8.88 2.32
C ALA A 51 10.90 -8.63 1.41
N ARG A 52 11.42 -9.69 0.79
CA ARG A 52 12.54 -9.59 -0.16
C ARG A 52 12.09 -9.26 -1.60
N ILE A 53 10.81 -9.44 -1.90
CA ILE A 53 10.23 -9.25 -3.22
C ILE A 53 9.10 -8.25 -3.08
N HIS A 54 9.24 -7.09 -3.72
CA HIS A 54 8.27 -6.00 -3.61
C HIS A 54 7.33 -5.86 -4.81
N ALA A 55 7.59 -6.59 -5.90
CA ALA A 55 6.83 -6.47 -7.15
C ALA A 55 5.31 -6.65 -7.00
N PHE A 56 4.87 -7.41 -5.99
CA PHE A 56 3.45 -7.66 -5.71
C PHE A 56 2.92 -6.89 -4.49
N VAL A 57 3.77 -6.15 -3.77
CA VAL A 57 3.36 -5.40 -2.58
C VAL A 57 2.26 -4.37 -2.91
N PRO A 58 2.34 -3.58 -4.00
CA PRO A 58 1.30 -2.60 -4.31
C PRO A 58 -0.09 -3.22 -4.47
N ILE A 59 -0.21 -4.33 -5.21
CA ILE A 59 -1.50 -4.97 -5.45
C ILE A 59 -2.07 -5.63 -4.18
N LEU A 60 -1.20 -6.19 -3.33
CA LEU A 60 -1.61 -6.78 -2.05
C LEU A 60 -2.07 -5.71 -1.06
N VAL A 61 -1.35 -4.59 -0.98
CA VAL A 61 -1.71 -3.43 -0.15
C VAL A 61 -3.04 -2.85 -0.61
N GLU A 62 -3.18 -2.55 -1.91
CA GLU A 62 -4.40 -2.01 -2.48
C GLU A 62 -5.62 -2.88 -2.16
N ARG A 63 -5.49 -4.20 -2.35
CA ARG A 63 -6.56 -5.15 -2.04
C ARG A 63 -6.95 -5.12 -0.56
N ALA A 64 -5.97 -5.16 0.35
CA ALA A 64 -6.24 -5.16 1.78
C ALA A 64 -6.91 -3.84 2.25
N VAL A 65 -6.52 -2.71 1.67
CA VAL A 65 -7.17 -1.42 1.95
C VAL A 65 -8.60 -1.43 1.43
N ARG A 66 -8.85 -1.91 0.20
CA ARG A 66 -10.21 -2.03 -0.35
C ARG A 66 -11.11 -2.94 0.51
N GLU A 67 -10.58 -4.06 1.00
CA GLU A 67 -11.32 -4.94 1.92
C GLU A 67 -11.67 -4.22 3.23
N THR A 68 -10.77 -3.37 3.75
CA THR A 68 -11.02 -2.55 4.95
C THR A 68 -12.08 -1.48 4.70
N LEU A 69 -12.08 -0.84 3.54
CA LEU A 69 -13.05 0.20 3.17
C LEU A 69 -14.44 -0.38 2.85
N ALA A 70 -14.49 -1.60 2.30
CA ALA A 70 -15.74 -2.29 1.99
C ALA A 70 -16.48 -2.81 3.24
N ASP A 71 -15.76 -3.01 4.35
CA ASP A 71 -16.33 -3.48 5.62
C ASP A 71 -16.04 -2.49 6.77
N PRO A 72 -16.88 -1.46 6.96
CA PRO A 72 -16.73 -0.50 8.05
C PRO A 72 -16.88 -1.15 9.46
N ALA A 73 -17.25 -2.43 9.53
CA ALA A 73 -17.43 -3.20 10.76
C ALA A 73 -16.53 -4.45 10.84
N GLY A 74 -15.35 -4.44 10.21
CA GLY A 74 -14.21 -5.30 10.56
C GLY A 74 -14.49 -6.80 10.80
N ARG A 75 -15.36 -7.44 10.02
CA ARG A 75 -15.81 -8.82 10.27
C ARG A 75 -15.01 -9.90 9.56
N HIS A 76 -14.03 -9.58 8.72
CA HIS A 76 -13.17 -10.60 8.11
C HIS A 76 -11.67 -10.39 8.37
N ARG A 77 -11.21 -10.93 9.50
CA ARG A 77 -9.98 -11.73 9.54
C ARG A 77 -10.32 -13.11 10.07
N ARG A 78 -10.35 -14.10 9.18
CA ARG A 78 -10.13 -15.52 9.51
C ARG A 78 -9.08 -16.06 8.56
#